data_AF-A0A1I5TNT5-F1
#
_entry.id   AF-A0A1I5TNT5-F1
#
_cell.length_a   1.000
_cell.length_b   1.000
_cell.length_c   1.000
_cell.angle_alpha   90.00
_cell.angle_beta   90.00
_cell.angle_gamma   90.00
#
_symmetry.space_group_name_H-M   'P 1'
#
loop_
_entity.id
_entity.type
_entity.pdbx_description
1 polymer ?
#
loop_
_entity_poly.entity_id
_entity_poly.type
_entity_poly.pdbx_seq_one_letter_code
_entity_poly.pdbx_strand_id
1 'polypeptide(L)'
;GSCYVARDTRAFARDIGLIPRTTPVSSPQSNGMAEAFVRTLKRDYVRVNPRPDAQTVIKQLPGWLAHYNEVHPHRALGYRSPREYIAQTREDPSGL
;
A
#
# COMPACT_ATOMS: atom_id res chain seq x y z
N GLY A 1 16.06 -6.21 0.53
CA GLY A 1 17.02 -5.19 0.04
C GLY A 1 17.93 -4.76 1.17
N SER A 2 19.14 -4.29 0.87
CA SER A 2 20.16 -3.89 1.86
C SER A 2 19.64 -2.86 2.87
N CYS A 3 18.83 -1.89 2.44
CA CYS A 3 18.20 -0.89 3.32
C CYS A 3 17.24 -1.46 4.37
N TYR A 4 16.59 -2.61 4.09
CA TYR A 4 15.64 -3.26 5.01
C TYR A 4 16.29 -4.27 5.96
N VAL A 5 17.54 -4.68 5.69
CA VAL A 5 18.33 -5.57 6.57
C VAL A 5 19.34 -4.81 7.41
N ALA A 6 19.54 -3.52 7.13
CA ALA A 6 20.40 -2.64 7.91
C ALA A 6 20.04 -2.69 9.40
N ARG A 7 21.08 -2.67 10.25
CA ARG A 7 20.94 -2.82 11.70
C ARG A 7 19.98 -1.77 12.28
N ASP A 8 20.15 -0.52 11.88
CA ASP A 8 19.39 0.60 12.41
C ASP A 8 17.91 0.51 12.01
N THR A 9 17.61 0.13 10.76
CA THR A 9 16.24 -0.12 10.30
C THR A 9 15.56 -1.22 11.11
N ARG A 10 16.27 -2.31 11.43
CA ARG A 10 15.73 -3.42 12.22
C ARG A 10 15.57 -3.07 13.69
N ALA A 11 16.47 -2.26 14.24
CA ALA A 11 16.36 -1.74 15.60
C ALA A 11 15.13 -0.85 15.72
N PHE A 12 15.03 0.15 14.86
CA PHE A 12 13.88 1.06 14.81
C PHE A 12 12.55 0.33 14.70
N ALA A 13 12.44 -0.64 13.77
CA ALA A 13 11.23 -1.43 13.61
C ALA A 13 10.81 -2.16 14.90
N ARG A 14 11.78 -2.72 15.65
CA ARG A 14 11.49 -3.37 16.95
C ARG A 14 11.08 -2.37 18.02
N ASP A 15 11.72 -1.20 18.05
CA ASP A 15 11.43 -0.15 19.03
C ASP A 15 9.99 0.36 18.89
N ILE A 16 9.45 0.41 17.66
CA ILE A 16 8.04 0.76 17.42
C ILE A 16 7.07 -0.45 17.46
N GLY A 17 7.53 -1.60 17.94
CA GLY A 17 6.70 -2.80 18.15
C GLY A 17 6.45 -3.65 16.89
N LEU A 18 7.14 -3.41 15.78
CA LEU A 18 7.05 -4.25 14.58
C LEU A 18 8.01 -5.44 14.66
N ILE A 19 7.62 -6.55 14.03
CA ILE A 19 8.48 -7.73 13.84
C ILE A 19 9.03 -7.69 12.42
N PRO A 20 10.33 -7.41 12.19
CA PRO A 20 10.90 -7.40 10.86
C PRO A 20 10.82 -8.79 10.23
N ARG A 21 10.13 -8.90 9.09
CA ARG A 21 10.06 -10.11 8.27
C ARG A 21 10.70 -9.82 6.92
N THR A 22 11.74 -10.57 6.59
CA THR A 22 12.37 -10.52 5.27
C THR A 22 11.86 -11.69 4.45
N THR A 23 11.38 -11.40 3.25
CA THR A 23 11.00 -12.43 2.30
C THR A 23 12.27 -13.12 1.77
N PRO A 24 12.26 -14.46 1.59
CA PRO A 24 13.36 -15.15 0.94
C PRO A 24 13.65 -14.54 -0.43
N VAL A 25 14.94 -14.51 -0.81
CA VAL A 25 15.34 -14.10 -2.16
C VAL A 25 14.62 -15.02 -3.15
N SER A 26 13.93 -14.42 -4.14
CA SER A 26 13.14 -15.13 -5.15
C SER A 26 11.80 -15.74 -4.69
N SER A 27 11.06 -15.05 -3.81
CA SER A 27 9.62 -15.34 -3.60
C SER A 27 8.73 -14.24 -4.22
N PRO A 28 8.36 -14.33 -5.51
CA PRO A 28 7.53 -13.34 -6.19
C PRO A 28 6.16 -13.13 -5.53
N GLN A 29 5.60 -14.18 -4.90
CA GLN A 29 4.26 -14.11 -4.31
C GLN A 29 4.21 -13.16 -3.11
N SER A 30 5.31 -13.05 -2.37
CA SER A 30 5.35 -12.35 -1.08
C SER A 30 5.29 -10.82 -1.19
N ASN A 31 5.54 -10.25 -2.38
CA ASN A 31 5.45 -8.81 -2.65
C ASN A 31 4.25 -8.44 -3.54
N GLY A 32 3.43 -9.43 -3.93
CA GLY A 32 2.37 -9.24 -4.93
C GLY A 32 1.35 -8.17 -4.57
N MET A 33 1.06 -7.97 -3.27
CA MET A 33 0.16 -6.89 -2.83
C MET A 33 0.76 -5.50 -3.06
N ALA A 34 2.03 -5.29 -2.71
CA ALA A 34 2.69 -4.01 -2.93
C ALA A 34 2.86 -3.73 -4.43
N GLU A 35 3.18 -4.75 -5.22
CA GLU A 35 3.27 -4.64 -6.68
C GLU A 35 1.92 -4.30 -7.32
N ALA A 36 0.83 -4.95 -6.87
CA ALA A 36 -0.52 -4.63 -7.32
C ALA A 36 -0.90 -3.19 -6.96
N PHE A 37 -0.58 -2.72 -5.75
CA PHE A 37 -0.78 -1.34 -5.34
C PHE A 37 -0.06 -0.35 -6.26
N VAL A 38 1.25 -0.53 -6.46
CA VAL A 38 2.05 0.35 -7.32
C VAL A 38 1.55 0.33 -8.77
N ARG A 39 1.14 -0.85 -9.26
CA ARG A 39 0.58 -0.99 -10.61
C ARG A 39 -0.73 -0.20 -10.76
N THR A 40 -1.65 -0.29 -9.80
CA THR A 40 -2.90 0.49 -9.80
C THR A 40 -2.60 1.99 -9.72
N LEU A 41 -1.73 2.41 -8.81
CA LEU A 41 -1.36 3.82 -8.65
C LEU A 41 -0.77 4.40 -9.95
N LYS A 42 0.14 3.64 -10.60
CA LYS A 42 0.74 4.04 -11.87
C LYS A 42 -0.27 4.10 -13.02
N ARG A 43 -1.18 3.12 -13.11
CA ARG A 43 -2.16 3.00 -14.19
C ARG A 43 -3.23 4.08 -14.11
N ASP A 44 -3.82 4.27 -12.93
CA ASP A 44 -5.07 5.02 -12.77
C ASP A 44 -4.87 6.46 -12.33
N TYR A 45 -3.69 6.81 -11.82
CA TYR A 45 -3.41 8.15 -11.31
C TYR A 45 -2.23 8.76 -12.04
N VAL A 46 -1.05 8.12 -11.97
CA VAL A 46 0.18 8.68 -12.58
C VAL A 46 0.02 8.86 -14.09
N ARG A 47 -0.53 7.87 -14.81
CA ARG A 47 -0.63 7.93 -16.28
C ARG A 47 -1.64 8.96 -16.79
N VAL A 48 -2.68 9.26 -16.01
CA VAL A 48 -3.81 10.10 -16.43
C VAL A 48 -3.73 11.54 -15.93
N ASN A 49 -2.73 11.87 -15.10
CA ASN A 49 -2.52 13.21 -14.58
C ASN A 49 -1.26 13.87 -15.17
N PRO A 50 -1.20 15.22 -15.26
CA PRO A 50 0.00 15.95 -15.61
C PRO A 50 1.15 15.72 -14.61
N ARG A 51 2.36 15.51 -15.13
CA ARG A 51 3.58 15.24 -14.34
C ARG A 51 4.78 16.04 -14.88
N PRO A 52 4.71 17.37 -14.88
CA PRO A 52 5.77 18.23 -15.42
C PRO A 52 7.08 18.06 -14.65
N ASP A 53 7.02 17.77 -13.35
CA ASP A 53 8.16 17.60 -12.47
C ASP A 53 7.80 16.72 -11.26
N ALA A 54 8.82 16.30 -10.50
CA ALA A 54 8.65 15.47 -9.32
C ALA A 54 7.89 16.17 -8.17
N GLN A 55 8.08 17.48 -8.00
CA GLN A 55 7.43 18.23 -6.92
C GLN A 55 5.91 18.28 -7.14
N THR A 56 5.48 18.45 -8.38
CA THR A 56 4.09 18.39 -8.81
C THR A 56 3.47 17.03 -8.53
N VAL A 57 4.19 15.93 -8.82
CA VAL A 57 3.72 14.57 -8.49
C VAL A 57 3.60 14.39 -6.99
N ILE A 58 4.60 14.81 -6.21
CA ILE A 58 4.60 14.70 -4.74
C ILE A 58 3.39 15.44 -4.14
N LYS A 59 3.06 16.63 -4.66
CA LYS A 59 1.88 17.39 -4.22
C LYS A 59 0.56 16.70 -4.54
N GLN A 60 0.49 15.90 -5.60
CA GLN A 60 -0.71 15.17 -5.99
C GLN A 60 -0.88 13.83 -5.25
N LEU A 61 0.22 13.22 -4.76
CA LEU A 61 0.19 11.92 -4.08
C LEU A 61 -0.85 11.82 -2.96
N PRO A 62 -1.01 12.79 -2.03
CA PRO A 62 -2.01 12.69 -0.97
C PRO A 62 -3.43 12.54 -1.51
N GLY A 63 -3.79 13.29 -2.56
CA GLY A 63 -5.11 13.20 -3.19
C GLY A 63 -5.34 11.85 -3.86
N TRP A 64 -4.33 11.32 -4.57
CA TRP A 64 -4.42 9.99 -5.17
C TRP A 64 -4.54 8.88 -4.13
N LEU A 65 -3.81 8.98 -3.02
CA LEU A 65 -3.88 8.03 -1.92
C LEU A 65 -5.22 8.10 -1.18
N ALA A 66 -5.78 9.30 -0.98
CA ALA A 66 -7.11 9.47 -0.41
C ALA A 66 -8.15 8.79 -1.31
N HIS A 67 -8.15 9.10 -2.60
CA HIS A 67 -9.08 8.47 -3.55
C HIS A 67 -8.91 6.95 -3.61
N TYR A 68 -7.68 6.43 -3.62
CA TYR A 68 -7.42 4.99 -3.57
C TYR A 68 -8.04 4.33 -2.33
N ASN A 69 -7.88 4.95 -1.15
CA ASN A 69 -8.32 4.36 0.11
C ASN A 69 -9.81 4.57 0.42
N GLU A 70 -10.41 5.64 -0.10
CA GLU A 70 -11.78 6.06 0.25
C GLU A 70 -12.80 5.78 -0.85
N VAL A 71 -12.40 5.76 -2.12
CA VAL A 71 -13.34 5.77 -3.26
C VAL A 71 -13.09 4.63 -4.26
N HIS A 72 -11.83 4.26 -4.51
CA HIS A 72 -11.51 3.32 -5.59
C HIS A 72 -12.09 1.91 -5.33
N PRO A 73 -12.90 1.35 -6.25
CA PRO A 73 -13.51 0.04 -6.04
C PRO A 73 -12.52 -1.09 -6.33
N HIS A 74 -12.33 -1.98 -5.35
CA HIS A 74 -11.45 -3.15 -5.51
C HIS A 74 -12.24 -4.44 -5.69
N ARG A 75 -12.08 -5.12 -6.84
CA ARG A 75 -12.74 -6.41 -7.11
C ARG A 75 -12.49 -7.45 -6.00
N ALA A 76 -11.25 -7.54 -5.50
CA ALA A 76 -10.89 -8.46 -4.42
C ALA A 76 -11.59 -8.16 -3.09
N LEU A 77 -12.09 -6.92 -2.90
CA LEU A 77 -12.81 -6.49 -1.71
C LEU A 77 -14.34 -6.47 -1.92
N GLY A 78 -14.84 -7.03 -3.03
CA GLY A 78 -16.26 -6.95 -3.40
C GLY A 78 -16.66 -5.57 -3.92
N TYR A 79 -15.77 -4.92 -4.66
CA TYR A 79 -15.94 -3.56 -5.22
C TYR A 79 -16.04 -2.43 -4.19
N ARG A 80 -15.64 -2.70 -2.94
CA ARG A 80 -15.47 -1.68 -1.89
C ARG A 80 -14.09 -1.03 -1.95
N SER A 81 -13.99 0.17 -1.39
CA SER A 81 -12.71 0.82 -1.09
C SER A 81 -12.02 0.15 0.12
N PRO A 82 -10.70 0.32 0.30
CA PRO A 82 -9.99 -0.23 1.45
C PRO A 82 -10.58 0.21 2.80
N ARG A 83 -11.01 1.47 2.92
CA ARG A 83 -11.59 1.96 4.17
C ARG A 83 -12.99 1.42 4.43
N GLU A 84 -13.82 1.30 3.40
CA GLU A 84 -15.13 0.64 3.52
C GLU A 84 -14.98 -0.82 3.96
N TYR A 85 -14.02 -1.54 3.38
CA TYR A 85 -13.73 -2.91 3.76
C TYR A 85 -13.27 -3.02 5.22
N ILE A 86 -12.33 -2.17 5.65
CA ILE A 86 -11.84 -2.16 7.04
C ILE A 86 -12.94 -1.80 8.04
N ALA A 87 -13.79 -0.81 7.72
CA ALA A 87 -14.91 -0.43 8.58
C ALA A 87 -15.85 -1.62 8.79
N GLN A 88 -16.25 -2.29 7.71
CA GLN A 88 -17.13 -3.46 7.78
C GLN A 88 -16.50 -4.62 8.56
N THR A 89 -15.21 -4.94 8.33
CA THR A 89 -14.52 -6.03 9.04
C THR A 89 -14.31 -5.73 10.52
N ARG A 90 -14.28 -4.45 10.92
CA ARG A 90 -14.22 -4.06 12.34
C ARG A 90 -15.58 -4.14 13.03
N GLU A 91 -16.66 -3.95 12.27
CA GLU A 91 -18.04 -4.05 12.78
C GLU A 91 -18.57 -5.48 12.81
N ASP A 92 -17.94 -6.40 12.08
CA ASP A 92 -18.26 -7.83 12.08
C ASP A 92 -17.19 -8.62 12.87
N PRO A 93 -17.36 -8.80 14.21
CA PRO A 93 -16.43 -9.62 15.00
C PRO A 93 -16.53 -11.11 14.65
N SER A 94 -17.55 -11.52 13.90
CA SER A 94 -17.78 -12.89 13.46
C SER A 94 -17.31 -13.09 12.01
N GLY A 95 -16.03 -12.82 11.73
CA GLY A 95 -15.42 -13.12 10.43
C GLY A 95 -15.38 -14.64 10.09
N LEU A 96 -16.46 -15.39 10.37
CA LEU A 96 -16.56 -16.57 11.23
C LEU A 96 -16.61 -16.27 12.74
#